data_AF-A0A8H4F732-F1
#
_entry.id   AF-A0A8H4F732-F1
#
_cell.length_a   1.000
_cell.length_b   1.000
_cell.length_c   1.000
_cell.angle_alpha   90.00
_cell.angle_beta   90.00
_cell.angle_gamma   90.00
#
_symmetry.space_group_name_H-M   'P 1'
#
loop_
_entity.id
_entity.type
_entity.pdbx_description
1 polymer ?
#
loop_
_entity_poly.entity_id
_entity_poly.type
_entity_poly.pdbx_seq_one_letter_code
_entity_poly.pdbx_strand_id
1 'polypeptide(L)'
;MRSSLVTSELLLVRALGFDLEVELPFAYCLNVLRGLGSIRYFMTDETKRPSKKHHHTQKEVWKKMENGNISNAVFVDMEPEMSAIARLAWTYVWDSLCSPKIALTHSIPGIGLACLYLALRTAEVEMSMSMSEYVDMWGASENISVQAVRDVVTDLLDFYDHFPDITSPTIET
;
A
#
# COMPACT_ATOMS: atom_id res chain seq x y z
N MET A 1 -26.83 -3.12 -24.38
CA MET A 1 -25.76 -3.07 -23.35
C MET A 1 -24.45 -3.67 -23.86
N ARG A 2 -24.40 -4.93 -24.34
CA ARG A 2 -23.15 -5.56 -24.81
C ARG A 2 -22.36 -4.73 -25.83
N SER A 3 -23.02 -4.24 -26.89
CA SER A 3 -22.34 -3.42 -27.91
C SER A 3 -21.80 -2.09 -27.38
N SER A 4 -22.46 -1.49 -26.38
CA SER A 4 -21.98 -0.25 -25.77
C SER A 4 -20.72 -0.47 -24.95
N LEU A 5 -20.63 -1.60 -24.22
CA LEU A 5 -19.44 -1.94 -23.43
C LEU A 5 -18.24 -2.19 -24.33
N VAL A 6 -18.42 -2.96 -25.41
CA VAL A 6 -17.36 -3.26 -26.38
C VAL A 6 -16.85 -1.96 -27.04
N THR A 7 -17.74 -1.03 -27.37
CA THR A 7 -17.33 0.27 -27.92
C THR A 7 -16.55 1.09 -26.88
N SER A 8 -17.03 1.17 -25.64
CA SER A 8 -16.34 1.89 -24.56
C SER A 8 -14.97 1.29 -24.23
N GLU A 9 -14.85 -0.03 -24.21
CA GLU A 9 -13.59 -0.75 -24.03
C GLU A 9 -12.59 -0.38 -25.12
N LEU A 10 -13.00 -0.44 -26.39
CA LEU A 10 -12.13 -0.07 -27.51
C LEU A 10 -11.69 1.40 -27.44
N LEU A 11 -12.58 2.30 -27.02
CA LEU A 11 -12.26 3.72 -26.84
C LEU A 11 -11.25 3.94 -25.71
N LEU A 12 -11.41 3.25 -24.58
CA LEU A 12 -10.48 3.33 -23.44
C LEU A 12 -9.09 2.81 -23.81
N VAL A 13 -9.01 1.61 -24.39
CA VAL A 13 -7.73 1.01 -24.79
C VAL A 13 -7.01 1.90 -25.81
N ARG A 14 -7.77 2.50 -26.75
CA ARG A 14 -7.20 3.46 -27.71
C ARG A 14 -6.72 4.75 -27.04
N ALA A 15 -7.47 5.28 -26.07
CA ALA A 15 -7.08 6.48 -25.34
C ALA A 15 -5.81 6.28 -24.50
N LEU A 16 -5.63 5.07 -23.95
CA LEU A 16 -4.43 4.65 -23.23
C LEU A 16 -3.27 4.28 -24.17
N GLY A 17 -3.43 4.38 -25.50
CA GLY A 17 -2.38 4.02 -26.45
C GLY A 17 -2.02 2.53 -26.42
N PHE A 18 -2.94 1.68 -25.97
CA PHE A 18 -2.72 0.24 -25.71
C PHE A 18 -1.71 -0.05 -24.59
N ASP A 19 -1.36 0.95 -23.78
CA ASP A 19 -0.57 0.76 -22.56
C ASP A 19 -1.49 0.36 -21.40
N LEU A 20 -1.54 -0.95 -21.15
CA LEU A 20 -2.38 -1.56 -20.11
C LEU A 20 -1.55 -2.13 -18.96
N GLU A 21 -0.22 -2.00 -19.01
CA GLU A 21 0.68 -2.50 -17.98
C GLU A 21 0.78 -1.47 -16.85
N VAL A 22 -0.17 -1.54 -15.92
CA VAL A 22 -0.19 -0.65 -14.76
C VAL A 22 0.42 -1.35 -13.54
N GLU A 23 1.46 -0.74 -12.97
CA GLU A 23 2.01 -1.17 -11.68
C GLU A 23 1.15 -0.63 -10.53
N LEU A 24 0.89 -1.46 -9.52
CA LEU A 24 0.12 -1.09 -8.34
C LEU A 24 1.02 -0.92 -7.10
N PRO A 25 0.67 -0.03 -6.15
CA PRO A 25 1.53 0.29 -5.00
C PRO A 25 1.72 -0.88 -4.00
N PHE A 26 0.90 -1.92 -4.11
CA PHE A 26 0.85 -3.05 -3.17
C PHE A 26 2.15 -3.83 -3.08
N ALA A 27 2.80 -4.08 -4.22
CA ALA A 27 4.04 -4.85 -4.25
C ALA A 27 5.14 -4.11 -3.48
N TYR A 28 5.22 -2.80 -3.68
CA TYR A 28 6.15 -1.93 -2.97
C TYR A 28 5.88 -1.94 -1.46
N CYS A 29 4.64 -1.66 -1.07
CA CYS A 29 4.19 -1.65 0.33
C CYS A 29 4.54 -2.98 1.05
N LEU A 30 4.24 -4.12 0.42
CA LEU A 30 4.51 -5.43 1.02
C LEU A 30 6.02 -5.73 1.14
N ASN A 31 6.82 -5.29 0.18
CA ASN A 31 8.28 -5.49 0.24
C ASN A 31 8.90 -4.69 1.38
N VAL A 32 8.49 -3.43 1.55
CA VAL A 32 8.92 -2.60 2.68
C VAL A 32 8.48 -3.21 4.01
N LEU A 33 7.22 -3.63 4.13
CA LEU A 33 6.70 -4.23 5.35
C LEU A 33 7.42 -5.55 5.72
N ARG A 34 7.73 -6.40 4.75
CA ARG A 34 8.57 -7.60 4.98
C ARG A 34 9.98 -7.22 5.40
N GLY A 35 10.53 -6.18 4.79
CA GLY A 35 11.80 -5.60 5.17
C GLY A 35 11.79 -5.17 6.63
N LEU A 36 10.78 -4.41 7.06
CA LEU A 36 10.59 -3.97 8.44
C LEU A 36 10.52 -5.16 9.41
N GLY A 37 9.78 -6.22 9.07
CA GLY A 37 9.71 -7.44 9.90
C GLY A 37 11.01 -8.26 9.93
N SER A 38 11.88 -8.12 8.92
CA SER A 38 13.17 -8.79 8.86
C SER A 38 14.29 -8.01 9.57
N ILE A 39 14.16 -6.68 9.69
CA ILE A 39 15.07 -5.89 10.50
C ILE A 39 14.62 -6.06 11.96
N ARG A 40 15.56 -6.42 12.85
CA ARG A 40 15.32 -6.74 14.26
C ARG A 40 14.89 -5.53 15.12
N TYR A 41 13.97 -4.70 14.64
CA TYR A 41 13.34 -3.63 15.43
C TYR A 41 12.09 -4.13 16.18
N PHE A 42 11.55 -5.30 15.81
CA PHE A 42 10.37 -5.92 16.44
C PHE A 42 10.68 -6.90 17.58
N MET A 43 11.95 -7.17 17.90
CA MET A 43 12.32 -8.01 19.04
C MET A 43 12.82 -7.16 20.21
N THR A 44 11.90 -6.50 20.90
CA THR A 44 11.99 -6.38 22.36
C THR A 44 11.49 -7.67 23.00
N ASP A 45 12.15 -8.79 22.73
CA ASP A 45 12.36 -9.81 23.75
C ASP A 45 13.48 -10.77 23.33
N GLU A 46 14.49 -10.85 24.19
CA GLU A 46 15.59 -11.79 24.10
C GLU A 46 15.05 -13.21 24.24
N THR A 47 15.17 -14.01 23.17
CA THR A 47 15.37 -15.49 23.10
C THR A 47 14.47 -16.18 22.07
N LYS A 48 14.97 -16.36 20.83
CA LYS A 48 14.99 -17.64 20.08
C LYS A 48 15.54 -17.45 18.66
N ARG A 49 16.10 -18.56 18.15
CA ARG A 49 17.17 -18.70 17.13
C ARG A 49 16.75 -18.38 15.67
N PRO A 50 17.72 -18.10 14.77
CA PRO A 50 17.42 -17.77 13.36
C PRO A 50 17.31 -19.02 12.48
N SER A 51 16.27 -19.08 11.63
CA SER A 51 16.22 -20.03 10.51
C SER A 51 16.44 -19.30 9.18
N LYS A 52 17.17 -19.95 8.28
CA LYS A 52 17.83 -19.38 7.11
C LYS A 52 16.98 -19.46 5.84
N LYS A 53 17.34 -18.57 4.89
CA LYS A 53 17.17 -18.60 3.41
C LYS A 53 15.77 -18.30 2.87
N HIS A 54 15.65 -17.27 2.02
CA HIS A 54 14.97 -17.42 0.72
C HIS A 54 15.34 -16.27 -0.23
N HIS A 55 16.17 -16.60 -1.23
CA HIS A 55 16.60 -15.70 -2.30
C HIS A 55 16.15 -16.32 -3.63
N HIS A 56 14.84 -16.51 -3.86
CA HIS A 56 14.32 -17.00 -5.16
C HIS A 56 12.77 -16.90 -5.36
N THR A 57 12.08 -15.84 -4.92
CA THR A 57 10.59 -15.86 -4.92
C THR A 57 9.89 -14.69 -5.62
N GLN A 58 10.59 -13.81 -6.32
CA GLN A 58 9.93 -12.69 -7.02
C GLN A 58 8.95 -13.16 -8.11
N LYS A 59 9.33 -14.13 -8.96
CA LYS A 59 8.52 -14.49 -10.15
C LYS A 59 7.26 -15.32 -9.86
N GLU A 60 7.20 -16.00 -8.71
CA GLU A 60 6.05 -16.83 -8.35
C GLU A 60 4.94 -16.07 -7.63
N VAL A 61 5.27 -14.96 -6.98
CA VAL A 61 4.30 -14.17 -6.20
C VAL A 61 3.31 -13.46 -7.12
N TRP A 62 3.77 -12.90 -8.25
CA TRP A 62 2.92 -12.26 -9.25
C TRP A 62 1.90 -13.22 -9.88
N LYS A 63 2.33 -14.42 -10.28
CA LYS A 63 1.46 -15.44 -10.91
C LYS A 63 0.45 -16.05 -9.93
N LYS A 64 0.68 -15.90 -8.63
CA LYS A 64 -0.23 -16.32 -7.56
C LYS A 64 -1.12 -15.18 -7.05
N MET A 65 -0.73 -13.90 -7.27
CA MET A 65 -1.53 -12.71 -6.98
C MET A 65 -2.72 -12.58 -7.94
N GLU A 66 -2.52 -12.88 -9.23
CA GLU A 66 -3.56 -12.87 -10.27
C GLU A 66 -4.68 -13.90 -10.01
N ASN A 67 -4.36 -14.99 -9.30
CA ASN A 67 -5.27 -16.12 -9.06
C ASN A 67 -6.12 -15.99 -7.78
N GLY A 68 -6.16 -14.83 -7.11
CA GLY A 68 -7.11 -14.53 -6.02
C GLY A 68 -6.94 -15.31 -4.70
N ASN A 69 -5.99 -16.24 -4.61
CA ASN A 69 -5.79 -17.10 -3.44
C ASN A 69 -4.79 -16.56 -2.39
N ILE A 70 -4.17 -15.40 -2.63
CA ILE A 70 -3.03 -14.91 -1.84
C ILE A 70 -3.38 -14.00 -0.67
N SER A 71 -4.52 -13.30 -0.67
CA SER A 71 -4.88 -12.43 0.46
C SER A 71 -4.81 -13.23 1.76
N ASN A 72 -5.43 -14.41 1.82
CA ASN A 72 -5.34 -15.26 3.00
C ASN A 72 -3.93 -15.82 3.25
N ALA A 73 -3.21 -16.34 2.25
CA ALA A 73 -1.94 -17.02 2.48
C ALA A 73 -0.78 -16.07 2.92
N VAL A 74 -0.70 -14.84 2.37
CA VAL A 74 0.35 -13.88 2.75
C VAL A 74 0.12 -13.27 4.12
N PHE A 75 -1.15 -13.14 4.55
CA PHE A 75 -1.49 -12.64 5.89
C PHE A 75 -1.46 -13.73 6.98
N VAL A 76 -1.58 -15.02 6.62
CA VAL A 76 -1.65 -16.14 7.58
C VAL A 76 -0.29 -16.53 8.16
N ASP A 77 0.80 -16.40 7.39
CA ASP A 77 2.15 -16.71 7.87
C ASP A 77 2.85 -15.50 8.55
N MET A 78 2.14 -14.38 8.69
CA MET A 78 2.65 -13.13 9.22
C MET A 78 2.24 -12.97 10.69
N GLU A 79 3.11 -12.36 11.50
CA GLU A 79 2.76 -12.02 12.88
C GLU A 79 1.46 -11.19 12.91
N PRO A 80 0.52 -11.45 13.84
CA PRO A 80 -0.83 -10.85 13.81
C PRO A 80 -0.81 -9.32 13.77
N GLU A 81 0.15 -8.68 14.42
CA GLU A 81 0.35 -7.23 14.41
C GLU A 81 0.76 -6.74 13.01
N MET A 82 1.77 -7.38 12.42
CA MET A 82 2.24 -7.11 11.07
C MET A 82 1.15 -7.37 10.02
N SER A 83 0.30 -8.37 10.24
CA SER A 83 -0.89 -8.67 9.43
C SER A 83 -1.97 -7.59 9.55
N ALA A 84 -2.15 -6.99 10.74
CA ALA A 84 -3.05 -5.86 10.93
C ALA A 84 -2.54 -4.59 10.23
N ILE A 85 -1.25 -4.27 10.37
CA ILE A 85 -0.60 -3.16 9.68
C ILE A 85 -0.71 -3.33 8.16
N ALA A 86 -0.48 -4.54 7.65
CA ALA A 86 -0.58 -4.82 6.23
C ALA A 86 -1.99 -4.57 5.67
N ARG A 87 -3.03 -5.00 6.40
CA ARG A 87 -4.43 -4.78 6.02
C ARG A 87 -4.79 -3.29 6.06
N LEU A 88 -4.31 -2.56 7.05
CA LEU A 88 -4.55 -1.13 7.16
C LEU A 88 -3.86 -0.36 6.02
N ALA A 89 -2.60 -0.68 5.74
CA ALA A 89 -1.87 -0.12 4.61
C ALA A 89 -2.56 -0.46 3.27
N TRP A 90 -3.12 -1.66 3.14
CA TRP A 90 -3.89 -2.07 1.96
C TRP A 90 -5.12 -1.19 1.75
N THR A 91 -5.88 -0.93 2.81
CA THR A 91 -7.04 -0.02 2.76
C THR A 91 -6.62 1.37 2.29
N TYR A 92 -5.56 1.93 2.88
CA TYR A 92 -5.04 3.24 2.48
C TYR A 92 -4.58 3.28 1.02
N VAL A 93 -3.91 2.24 0.53
CA VAL A 93 -3.55 2.14 -0.89
C VAL A 93 -4.82 2.14 -1.76
N TRP A 94 -5.85 1.40 -1.38
CA TRP A 94 -7.07 1.34 -2.19
C TRP A 94 -7.82 2.65 -2.23
N ASP A 95 -7.92 3.32 -1.09
CA ASP A 95 -8.56 4.63 -0.99
C ASP A 95 -7.77 5.69 -1.76
N SER A 96 -6.43 5.61 -1.73
CA SER A 96 -5.56 6.50 -2.52
C SER A 96 -5.80 6.37 -4.04
N LEU A 97 -6.05 5.15 -4.53
CA LEU A 97 -6.34 4.90 -5.95
C LEU A 97 -7.75 5.34 -6.36
N CYS A 98 -8.66 5.48 -5.39
CA CYS A 98 -9.99 6.04 -5.61
C CYS A 98 -9.98 7.57 -5.71
N SER A 99 -8.90 8.23 -5.25
CA SER A 99 -8.71 9.67 -5.37
C SER A 99 -7.97 10.00 -6.67
N PRO A 100 -8.62 10.67 -7.65
CA PRO A 100 -7.95 11.05 -8.90
C PRO A 100 -6.78 12.01 -8.67
N LYS A 101 -6.85 12.83 -7.61
CA LYS A 101 -5.75 13.70 -7.20
C LYS A 101 -4.53 12.83 -6.90
N ILE A 102 -4.66 11.89 -5.97
CA ILE A 102 -3.53 11.09 -5.49
C ILE A 102 -3.00 10.16 -6.58
N ALA A 103 -3.89 9.44 -7.27
CA ALA A 103 -3.54 8.44 -8.26
C ALA A 103 -2.81 9.02 -9.50
N LEU A 104 -3.04 10.30 -9.82
CA LEU A 104 -2.44 10.94 -11.01
C LEU A 104 -1.25 11.85 -10.68
N THR A 105 -1.08 12.30 -9.43
CA THR A 105 0.02 13.20 -9.05
C THR A 105 1.22 12.48 -8.44
N HIS A 106 0.99 11.40 -7.70
CA HIS A 106 2.03 10.75 -6.91
C HIS A 106 2.54 9.47 -7.57
N SER A 107 3.82 9.15 -7.34
CA SER A 107 4.40 7.92 -7.87
C SER A 107 3.86 6.68 -7.15
N ILE A 108 3.77 5.56 -7.86
CA ILE A 108 3.30 4.29 -7.31
C ILE A 108 4.12 3.85 -6.07
N PRO A 109 5.47 3.91 -6.08
CA PRO A 109 6.26 3.65 -4.87
C PRO A 109 6.01 4.66 -3.74
N GLY A 110 5.82 5.94 -4.07
CA GLY A 110 5.52 6.99 -3.11
C GLY A 110 4.21 6.74 -2.37
N ILE A 111 3.17 6.36 -3.12
CA ILE A 111 1.86 5.96 -2.58
C ILE A 111 2.02 4.78 -1.63
N GLY A 112 2.70 3.72 -2.07
CA GLY A 112 2.88 2.51 -1.27
C GLY A 112 3.65 2.78 0.02
N LEU A 113 4.72 3.59 -0.05
CA LEU A 113 5.55 3.93 1.09
C LEU A 113 4.82 4.81 2.11
N ALA A 114 4.04 5.79 1.63
CA ALA A 114 3.25 6.70 2.45
C ALA A 114 2.08 6.01 3.13
N CYS A 115 1.34 5.16 2.41
CA CYS A 115 0.24 4.39 2.98
C CYS A 115 0.74 3.43 4.07
N LEU A 116 1.90 2.80 3.87
CA LEU A 116 2.51 1.97 4.90
C LEU A 116 2.97 2.80 6.11
N TYR A 117 3.61 3.95 5.87
CA TYR A 117 4.01 4.86 6.94
C TYR A 117 2.80 5.27 7.78
N LEU A 118 1.70 5.68 7.13
CA LEU A 118 0.47 6.05 7.82
C LEU A 118 -0.10 4.87 8.61
N ALA A 119 -0.13 3.67 8.05
CA ALA A 119 -0.60 2.47 8.76
C ALA A 119 0.22 2.17 10.02
N LEU A 120 1.54 2.30 9.96
CA LEU A 120 2.42 2.13 11.13
C LEU A 120 2.12 3.16 12.21
N ARG A 121 1.89 4.43 11.82
CA ARG A 121 1.53 5.50 12.75
C ARG A 121 0.15 5.31 13.37
N THR A 122 -0.84 4.88 12.59
CA THR A 122 -2.21 4.63 13.06
C THR A 122 -2.28 3.41 13.98
N ALA A 123 -1.46 2.39 13.74
CA ALA A 123 -1.35 1.22 14.60
C ALA A 123 -0.55 1.49 15.89
N GLU A 124 -0.11 2.73 16.13
CA GLU A 124 0.69 3.16 17.29
C GLU A 124 1.98 2.35 17.48
N VAL A 125 2.54 1.84 16.38
CA VAL A 125 3.80 1.10 16.41
C VAL A 125 4.93 2.07 16.77
N GLU A 126 5.66 1.79 17.85
CA GLU A 126 6.84 2.56 18.23
C GLU A 126 7.94 2.39 17.17
N MET A 127 7.95 3.28 16.19
CA MET A 127 9.05 3.35 15.25
C MET A 127 10.21 4.10 15.91
N SER A 128 11.32 3.39 16.10
CA SER A 128 12.59 3.98 16.55
C SER A 128 13.22 4.94 15.53
N MET A 129 12.66 5.01 14.32
CA MET A 129 13.13 5.85 13.23
C MET A 129 12.18 7.03 12.98
N SER A 130 12.78 8.19 12.68
CA SER A 130 12.09 9.37 12.17
C SER A 130 11.58 9.14 10.74
N MET A 131 10.67 10.01 10.28
CA MET A 131 10.16 9.95 8.90
C MET A 131 11.28 10.10 7.86
N SER A 132 12.28 10.95 8.12
CA SER A 132 13.43 11.09 7.23
C SER A 132 14.22 9.79 7.14
N GLU A 133 14.55 9.18 8.28
CA GLU A 133 15.29 7.91 8.31
C GLU A 133 14.50 6.77 7.66
N TYR A 134 13.18 6.75 7.85
CA TYR A 134 12.29 5.79 7.19
C TYR A 134 12.33 5.93 5.66
N VAL A 135 12.24 7.15 5.13
CA VAL A 135 12.27 7.40 3.69
C VAL A 135 13.68 7.20 3.12
N ASP A 136 14.72 7.56 3.85
CA ASP A 136 16.10 7.30 3.43
C ASP A 136 16.38 5.79 3.33
N MET A 137 15.81 5.00 4.25
CA MET A 137 15.97 3.54 4.26
C MET A 137 15.16 2.86 3.16
N TRP A 138 13.91 3.25 2.98
CA TRP A 138 12.94 2.50 2.18
C TRP A 138 12.49 3.19 0.90
N GLY A 139 12.89 4.44 0.66
CA GLY A 139 12.54 5.25 -0.51
C GLY A 139 13.72 5.61 -1.40
N ALA A 140 14.95 5.40 -0.94
CA ALA A 140 16.15 5.78 -1.68
C ALA A 140 16.30 5.07 -3.04
N SER A 141 15.91 3.79 -3.16
CA SER A 141 16.02 3.05 -4.43
C SER A 141 15.14 3.63 -5.53
N GLU A 142 14.03 4.24 -5.15
CA GLU A 142 13.03 4.82 -6.06
C GLU A 142 13.12 6.36 -6.12
N ASN A 143 14.19 6.95 -5.55
CA ASN A 143 14.38 8.41 -5.44
C ASN A 143 13.19 9.15 -4.80
N ILE A 144 12.54 8.53 -3.81
CA ILE A 144 11.39 9.13 -3.11
C ILE A 144 11.92 10.14 -2.09
N SER A 145 11.38 11.36 -2.11
CA SER A 145 11.71 12.38 -1.11
C SER A 145 10.77 12.30 0.11
N VAL A 146 11.24 12.78 1.26
CA VAL A 146 10.40 12.92 2.46
C VAL A 146 9.17 13.78 2.19
N GLN A 147 9.31 14.81 1.35
CA GLN A 147 8.20 15.69 0.99
C GLN A 147 7.14 14.94 0.19
N ALA A 148 7.53 14.11 -0.78
CA ALA A 148 6.58 13.31 -1.56
C ALA A 148 5.74 12.38 -0.67
N VAL A 149 6.36 11.76 0.35
CA VAL A 149 5.64 10.92 1.31
C VAL A 149 4.67 11.74 2.16
N ARG A 150 5.08 12.94 2.61
CA ARG A 150 4.20 13.84 3.35
C ARG A 150 3.01 14.30 2.51
N ASP A 151 3.25 14.68 1.27
CA ASP A 151 2.21 15.16 0.36
C ASP A 151 1.15 14.08 0.12
N VAL A 152 1.54 12.82 -0.09
CA VAL A 152 0.59 11.70 -0.19
C VAL A 152 -0.23 11.54 1.10
N VAL A 153 0.43 11.56 2.27
CA VAL A 153 -0.26 11.40 3.56
C VAL A 153 -1.27 12.54 3.76
N THR A 154 -0.86 13.78 3.51
CA THR A 154 -1.75 14.95 3.63
C THR A 154 -2.91 14.85 2.65
N ASP A 155 -2.65 14.53 1.38
CA ASP A 155 -3.72 14.39 0.38
C ASP A 155 -4.70 13.26 0.72
N LEU A 156 -4.22 12.17 1.33
CA LEU A 156 -5.07 11.06 1.76
C LEU A 156 -5.91 11.42 2.99
N LEU A 157 -5.36 12.16 3.95
CA LEU A 157 -6.12 12.67 5.09
C LEU A 157 -7.16 13.69 4.63
N ASP A 158 -6.78 14.61 3.75
CA ASP A 158 -7.71 15.54 3.11
C ASP A 158 -8.82 14.78 2.38
N PHE A 159 -8.49 13.68 1.68
CA PHE A 159 -9.49 12.84 1.00
C PHE A 159 -10.52 12.28 1.99
N TYR A 160 -10.09 11.84 3.18
CA TYR A 160 -11.00 11.37 4.23
C TYR A 160 -11.87 12.48 4.82
N ASP A 161 -11.33 13.68 5.01
CA ASP A 161 -12.09 14.82 5.55
C ASP A 161 -13.23 15.27 4.63
N HIS A 162 -13.16 14.95 3.33
CA HIS A 162 -14.19 15.27 2.34
C HIS A 162 -15.20 14.14 2.10
N PHE A 163 -15.10 13.00 2.80
CA PHE A 163 -16.18 12.02 2.77
C PHE A 163 -17.36 12.54 3.58
N PRO A 164 -18.56 12.66 2.97
CA PRO A 164 -19.75 12.99 3.74
C PRO A 164 -20.02 11.88 4.75
N ASP A 165 -20.29 12.25 6.01
CA ASP A 165 -20.80 11.33 7.02
C ASP A 165 -22.08 10.65 6.50
N ILE A 166 -21.95 9.44 5.96
CA ILE A 166 -23.09 8.60 5.57
C ILE A 166 -23.86 8.14 6.84
N THR A 167 -23.31 8.39 8.03
CA THR A 167 -23.80 7.92 9.33
C THR A 167 -24.68 8.91 10.10
N SER A 168 -24.93 10.14 9.62
CA SER A 168 -25.97 10.98 10.23
C SER A 168 -27.32 10.65 9.61
N PRO A 169 -28.23 9.90 10.29
CA PRO A 169 -29.60 9.79 9.82
C PRO A 169 -30.21 11.18 9.89
N THR A 170 -30.62 11.70 8.73
CA THR A 170 -31.48 12.87 8.64
C THR A 170 -32.79 12.52 9.32
N ILE A 171 -32.90 12.79 10.63
CA ILE A 171 -34.18 12.80 11.32
C ILE A 171 -34.87 14.09 10.88
N GLU A 172 -35.61 14.01 9.79
CA GLU A 172 -36.58 15.04 9.42
C GLU A 172 -37.74 14.99 10.44
N THR A 173 -37.91 16.08 11.20
CA THR A 173 -39.07 16.34 12.08
C THR A 173 -40.12 17.17 11.38
#